data_AF-A0AAI9N1M7-F1
#
_entry.id   AF-A0AAI9N1M7-F1
#
_cell.length_a   1.000
_cell.length_b   1.000
_cell.length_c   1.000
_cell.angle_alpha   90.00
_cell.angle_beta   90.00
_cell.angle_gamma   90.00
#
_symmetry.space_group_name_H-M   'P 1'
#
loop_
_entity.id
_entity.type
_entity.pdbx_description
1 polymer ?
#
loop_
_entity_poly.entity_id
_entity_poly.type
_entity_poly.pdbx_seq_one_letter_code
_entity_poly.pdbx_strand_id
1 'polypeptide(L)'
;MKIHPSADVQTSQIGTDTTIWQYVVILAGARIGRDVNINAHCFIENDVTIGDRVTIKSGVYLWDGIRVEDDVFIGPNVTFTNDKFPRSKVYPERFVETTLERGASIGGGATILPGVHIGRGALVGAGAVVTKSVPPYAVVTGCPARITGYVDAGEQPREEDRVEMPSERDRVVALDVKGVTLHRLKQVSDIRGDLSVGEFPVDIPFVPSRYFLVYNVPSEKTRGEHAHHKCRQFLICVKGSCSVVADDGRSRIEVLLDSPDLGIYLPPLTWGTQYKYSSDAVLLVFASDSYDAQDYIRDYESFLQTVSPKDEIS
;
A
#
# COMPACT_ATOMS: atom_id res chain seq x y z
N MET A 1 30.20 -2.45 15.04
CA MET A 1 29.18 -2.87 16.04
C MET A 1 29.45 -2.17 17.36
N LYS A 2 28.41 -1.62 17.99
CA LYS A 2 28.49 -0.94 19.30
C LYS A 2 27.39 -1.50 20.20
N ILE A 3 27.76 -2.21 21.26
CA ILE A 3 26.81 -2.74 22.26
C ILE A 3 27.05 -2.00 23.57
N HIS A 4 26.01 -1.35 24.09
CA HIS A 4 26.11 -0.63 25.36
C HIS A 4 26.34 -1.61 26.53
N PRO A 5 27.20 -1.27 27.53
CA PRO A 5 27.52 -2.18 28.64
C PRO A 5 26.33 -2.63 29.52
N SER A 6 25.23 -1.89 29.48
CA SER A 6 23.99 -2.22 30.22
C SER A 6 22.92 -2.93 29.37
N ALA A 7 23.25 -3.33 28.15
CA ALA A 7 22.43 -4.22 27.35
C ALA A 7 22.77 -5.68 27.68
N ASP A 8 21.76 -6.56 27.68
CA ASP A 8 21.92 -8.02 27.79
C ASP A 8 21.72 -8.64 26.42
N VAL A 9 22.82 -9.03 25.76
CA VAL A 9 22.82 -9.52 24.38
C VAL A 9 23.41 -10.91 24.34
N GLN A 10 22.58 -11.90 24.03
CA GLN A 10 22.95 -13.32 24.05
C GLN A 10 23.26 -13.87 22.65
N THR A 11 22.75 -13.25 21.58
CA THR A 11 23.03 -13.67 20.20
C THR A 11 24.43 -13.26 19.75
N SER A 12 25.06 -14.11 18.94
CA SER A 12 26.29 -13.79 18.22
C SER A 12 26.03 -13.33 16.77
N GLN A 13 24.78 -13.30 16.32
CA GLN A 13 24.40 -13.06 14.92
C GLN A 13 23.98 -11.60 14.70
N ILE A 14 24.95 -10.69 14.79
CA ILE A 14 24.74 -9.25 14.65
C ILE A 14 25.66 -8.70 13.56
N GLY A 15 25.08 -8.02 12.58
CA GLY A 15 25.81 -7.41 11.48
C GLY A 15 26.72 -6.25 11.90
N THR A 16 27.61 -5.85 11.00
CA THR A 16 28.52 -4.72 11.19
C THR A 16 27.75 -3.41 11.37
N ASP A 17 28.37 -2.44 12.03
CA ASP A 17 27.81 -1.09 12.25
C ASP A 17 26.50 -0.98 13.03
N THR A 18 25.89 -2.11 13.40
CA THR A 18 24.73 -2.16 14.29
C THR A 18 25.07 -1.59 15.68
N THR A 19 24.16 -0.74 16.17
CA THR A 19 24.23 -0.07 17.47
C THR A 19 23.08 -0.54 18.36
N ILE A 20 23.43 -1.03 19.55
CA ILE A 20 22.51 -1.51 20.59
C ILE A 20 22.69 -0.64 21.82
N TRP A 21 21.63 0.07 22.20
CA TRP A 21 21.63 1.03 23.31
C TRP A 21 21.34 0.38 24.67
N GLN A 22 21.39 1.17 25.73
CA GLN A 22 21.21 0.73 27.12
C GLN A 22 19.89 -0.01 27.35
N TYR A 23 19.92 -1.02 28.23
CA TYR A 23 18.72 -1.74 28.70
C TYR A 23 17.92 -2.44 27.59
N VAL A 24 18.61 -2.79 26.50
CA VAL A 24 18.10 -3.70 25.48
C VAL A 24 18.37 -5.14 25.92
N VAL A 25 17.42 -6.04 25.67
CA VAL A 25 17.58 -7.48 25.91
C VAL A 25 17.35 -8.24 24.59
N ILE A 26 18.31 -9.07 24.17
CA ILE A 26 18.27 -9.83 22.91
C ILE A 26 18.64 -11.28 23.17
N LEU A 27 17.75 -12.21 22.84
CA LEU A 27 17.95 -13.64 23.07
C LEU A 27 18.85 -14.30 22.01
N ALA A 28 19.38 -15.48 22.35
CA ALA A 28 20.44 -16.14 21.59
C ALA A 28 20.09 -16.47 20.14
N GLY A 29 18.82 -16.76 19.82
CA GLY A 29 18.38 -17.14 18.47
C GLY A 29 18.21 -15.99 17.48
N ALA A 30 18.17 -14.74 17.96
CA ALA A 30 17.87 -13.57 17.12
C ALA A 30 18.92 -13.36 16.04
N ARG A 31 18.49 -12.98 14.83
CA ARG A 31 19.37 -12.62 13.71
C ARG A 31 19.18 -11.16 13.34
N ILE A 32 20.27 -10.38 13.38
CA ILE A 32 20.23 -8.94 13.17
C ILE A 32 21.22 -8.57 12.06
N GLY A 33 20.74 -7.84 11.06
CA GLY A 33 21.54 -7.35 9.94
C GLY A 33 22.53 -6.24 10.32
N ARG A 34 23.02 -5.56 9.28
CA ARG A 34 24.02 -4.50 9.34
C ARG A 34 23.37 -3.13 9.50
N ASP A 35 24.09 -2.20 10.11
CA ASP A 35 23.65 -0.80 10.27
C ASP A 35 22.27 -0.67 10.93
N VAL A 36 21.94 -1.57 11.86
CA VAL A 36 20.68 -1.53 12.61
C VAL A 36 20.85 -0.63 13.83
N ASN A 37 19.83 0.14 14.18
CA ASN A 37 19.81 0.96 15.39
C ASN A 37 18.70 0.50 16.34
N ILE A 38 19.08 -0.15 17.45
CA ILE A 38 18.16 -0.69 18.46
C ILE A 38 18.22 0.18 19.72
N ASN A 39 17.28 1.11 19.83
CA ASN A 39 17.22 2.08 20.92
C ASN A 39 16.92 1.43 22.28
N ALA A 40 17.11 2.20 23.35
CA ALA A 40 16.99 1.71 24.72
C ALA A 40 15.63 1.09 25.04
N HIS A 41 15.60 0.14 25.99
CA HIS A 41 14.38 -0.52 26.46
C HIS A 41 13.61 -1.28 25.37
N CYS A 42 14.33 -2.02 24.51
CA CYS A 42 13.73 -2.96 23.57
C CYS A 42 13.97 -4.41 24.02
N PHE A 43 13.10 -5.31 23.57
CA PHE A 43 13.23 -6.76 23.77
C PHE A 43 13.12 -7.48 22.43
N ILE A 44 13.98 -8.47 22.19
CA ILE A 44 13.99 -9.26 20.95
C ILE A 44 14.15 -10.75 21.32
N GLU A 45 13.15 -11.57 20.95
CA GLU A 45 13.15 -13.01 21.21
C GLU A 45 14.02 -13.83 20.22
N ASN A 46 13.91 -15.16 20.27
CA ASN A 46 14.79 -16.07 19.54
C ASN A 46 14.41 -16.16 18.06
N ASP A 47 13.14 -16.38 17.74
CA ASP A 47 12.65 -16.50 16.38
C ASP A 47 12.32 -15.12 15.78
N VAL A 48 13.35 -14.26 15.72
CA VAL A 48 13.26 -12.94 15.10
C VAL A 48 14.38 -12.76 14.07
N THR A 49 14.03 -12.25 12.90
CA THR A 49 15.00 -11.83 11.88
C THR A 49 14.80 -10.36 11.56
N ILE A 50 15.88 -9.59 11.62
CA ILE A 50 15.93 -8.17 11.28
C ILE A 50 16.95 -8.00 10.16
N GLY A 51 16.53 -7.35 9.07
CA GLY A 51 17.36 -7.00 7.92
C GLY A 51 18.37 -5.89 8.21
N ASP A 52 18.88 -5.30 7.14
CA ASP A 52 19.86 -4.22 7.19
C ASP A 52 19.20 -2.83 7.31
N ARG A 53 19.90 -1.86 7.90
CA ARG A 53 19.48 -0.43 7.98
C ARG A 53 18.13 -0.21 8.67
N VAL A 54 17.73 -1.13 9.55
CA VAL A 54 16.49 -1.03 10.33
C VAL A 54 16.68 -0.10 11.53
N THR A 55 15.68 0.75 11.80
CA THR A 55 15.62 1.55 13.03
C THR A 55 14.50 1.05 13.93
N ILE A 56 14.84 0.69 15.17
CA ILE A 56 13.90 0.28 16.20
C ILE A 56 13.99 1.29 17.35
N LYS A 57 12.95 2.10 17.52
CA LYS A 57 12.88 3.07 18.62
C LYS A 57 12.51 2.39 19.94
N SER A 58 12.70 3.12 21.03
CA SER A 58 12.54 2.60 22.41
C SER A 58 11.15 2.05 22.71
N GLY A 59 11.09 1.06 23.61
CA GLY A 59 9.84 0.48 24.09
C GLY A 59 9.20 -0.52 23.11
N VAL A 60 9.97 -1.04 22.15
CA VAL A 60 9.50 -2.02 21.17
C VAL A 60 9.90 -3.43 21.61
N TYR A 61 8.94 -4.35 21.52
CA TYR A 61 9.15 -5.76 21.83
C TYR A 61 8.86 -6.60 20.59
N LEU A 62 9.88 -7.30 20.10
CA LEU A 62 9.79 -8.20 18.97
C LEU A 62 9.75 -9.64 19.47
N TRP A 63 8.56 -10.24 19.38
CA TRP A 63 8.30 -11.61 19.77
C TRP A 63 8.67 -12.62 18.69
N ASP A 64 8.73 -13.90 19.08
CA ASP A 64 8.91 -15.03 18.18
C ASP A 64 7.90 -14.99 17.03
N GLY A 65 8.39 -15.19 15.81
CA GLY A 65 7.64 -15.14 14.56
C GLY A 65 7.66 -13.79 13.85
N ILE A 66 8.44 -12.81 14.29
CA ILE A 66 8.55 -11.52 13.59
C ILE A 66 9.68 -11.53 12.55
N ARG A 67 9.37 -11.03 11.35
CA ARG A 67 10.32 -10.81 10.25
C ARG A 67 10.32 -9.33 9.91
N VAL A 68 11.48 -8.69 10.00
CA VAL A 68 11.67 -7.29 9.64
C VAL A 68 12.67 -7.25 8.50
N GLU A 69 12.25 -6.78 7.33
CA GLU A 69 13.13 -6.60 6.19
C GLU A 69 13.97 -5.33 6.32
N ASP A 70 14.81 -5.08 5.31
CA ASP A 70 15.71 -3.94 5.29
C ASP A 70 14.97 -2.60 5.28
N ASP A 71 15.65 -1.55 5.74
CA ASP A 71 15.19 -0.15 5.62
C ASP A 71 13.86 0.14 6.37
N VAL A 72 13.40 -0.78 7.22
CA VAL A 72 12.18 -0.60 8.03
C VAL A 72 12.43 0.38 9.17
N PHE A 73 11.44 1.24 9.41
CA PHE A 73 11.39 2.11 10.58
C PHE A 73 10.29 1.66 11.54
N ILE A 74 10.65 1.35 12.79
CA ILE A 74 9.72 1.03 13.86
C ILE A 74 9.76 2.16 14.90
N GLY A 75 8.66 2.91 14.98
CA GLY A 75 8.48 4.03 15.91
C GLY A 75 8.46 3.62 17.39
N PRO A 76 8.56 4.60 18.30
CA PRO A 76 8.64 4.31 19.74
C PRO A 76 7.34 3.68 20.23
N ASN A 77 7.45 2.74 21.16
CA ASN A 77 6.32 2.03 21.77
C ASN A 77 5.38 1.32 20.78
N VAL A 78 5.86 0.97 19.58
CA VAL A 78 5.10 0.07 18.70
C VAL A 78 4.98 -1.29 19.38
N THR A 79 3.76 -1.81 19.43
CA THR A 79 3.43 -3.06 20.11
C THR A 79 3.11 -4.13 19.08
N PHE A 80 3.90 -5.21 19.09
CA PHE A 80 3.62 -6.41 18.30
C PHE A 80 2.94 -7.48 19.16
N THR A 81 2.23 -8.38 18.49
CA THR A 81 1.59 -9.55 19.11
C THR A 81 1.75 -10.76 18.17
N ASN A 82 1.78 -11.97 18.72
CA ASN A 82 2.05 -13.20 17.96
C ASN A 82 1.04 -14.35 18.23
N ASP A 83 0.14 -14.19 19.19
CA ASP A 83 -0.99 -15.08 19.46
C ASP A 83 -2.32 -14.33 19.29
N LYS A 84 -3.22 -14.87 18.44
CA LYS A 84 -4.54 -14.27 18.17
C LYS A 84 -5.50 -14.43 19.34
N PHE A 85 -5.31 -15.44 20.18
CA PHE A 85 -6.21 -15.77 21.28
C PHE A 85 -5.42 -16.13 22.55
N PRO A 86 -4.60 -15.20 23.08
CA PRO A 86 -3.69 -15.50 24.16
C PRO A 86 -4.45 -15.94 25.42
N ARG A 87 -4.01 -17.07 26.00
CA ARG A 87 -4.49 -17.56 27.30
C ARG A 87 -3.30 -18.01 28.14
N SER A 88 -3.29 -17.62 29.41
CA SER A 88 -2.18 -17.96 30.32
C SER A 88 -1.97 -19.47 30.38
N LYS A 89 -0.71 -19.90 30.22
CA LYS A 89 -0.27 -21.32 30.23
C LYS A 89 -0.88 -22.19 29.11
N VAL A 90 -1.44 -21.56 28.09
CA VAL A 90 -1.90 -22.20 26.87
C VAL A 90 -1.10 -21.59 25.74
N TYR A 91 -0.32 -22.42 25.05
CA TYR A 91 0.59 -21.97 24.00
C TYR A 91 0.17 -22.60 22.67
N PRO A 92 0.18 -21.84 21.56
CA PRO A 92 -0.03 -22.42 20.25
C PRO A 92 1.15 -23.34 19.90
N GLU A 93 0.90 -24.32 19.02
CA GLU A 93 1.99 -25.18 18.49
C GLU A 93 3.02 -24.36 17.71
N ARG A 94 2.59 -23.28 17.06
CA ARG A 94 3.42 -22.32 16.35
C ARG A 94 2.81 -20.93 16.41
N PHE A 95 3.62 -19.92 16.69
CA PHE A 95 3.21 -18.51 16.59
C PHE A 95 3.01 -18.10 15.13
N VAL A 96 2.02 -17.24 14.88
CA VAL A 96 1.78 -16.75 13.52
C VAL A 96 2.83 -15.72 13.14
N GLU A 97 3.31 -15.81 11.91
CA GLU A 97 4.37 -14.94 11.42
C GLU A 97 3.82 -13.55 11.05
N THR A 98 4.48 -12.50 11.52
CA THR A 98 4.20 -11.11 11.15
C THR A 98 5.41 -10.57 10.40
N THR A 99 5.18 -10.04 9.20
CA THR A 99 6.24 -9.55 8.31
C THR A 99 6.12 -8.06 8.08
N LEU A 100 7.22 -7.34 8.26
CA LEU A 100 7.39 -5.94 7.86
C LEU A 100 8.31 -5.91 6.64
N GLU A 101 7.75 -5.58 5.49
CA GLU A 101 8.49 -5.55 4.22
C GLU A 101 9.35 -4.29 4.08
N ARG A 102 10.30 -4.34 3.14
CA ARG A 102 11.33 -3.32 2.94
C ARG A 102 10.78 -1.90 2.93
N GLY A 103 11.41 -1.01 3.69
CA GLY A 103 11.07 0.41 3.71
C GLY A 103 9.74 0.76 4.39
N ALA A 104 9.02 -0.21 4.95
CA ALA A 104 7.80 0.07 5.72
C ALA A 104 8.13 0.94 6.95
N SER A 105 7.20 1.84 7.29
CA SER A 105 7.34 2.77 8.41
C SER A 105 6.16 2.62 9.36
N ILE A 106 6.45 2.27 10.62
CA ILE A 106 5.44 2.08 11.66
C ILE A 106 5.48 3.24 12.64
N GLY A 107 4.40 4.02 12.69
CA GLY A 107 4.25 5.17 13.58
C GLY A 107 4.23 4.76 15.05
N GLY A 108 4.76 5.63 15.91
CA GLY A 108 4.88 5.37 17.34
C GLY A 108 3.54 5.02 18.01
N GLY A 109 3.57 4.09 18.95
CA GLY A 109 2.39 3.63 19.68
C GLY A 109 1.40 2.79 18.86
N ALA A 110 1.69 2.46 17.60
CA ALA A 110 0.84 1.57 16.81
C ALA A 110 0.83 0.15 17.41
N THR A 111 -0.30 -0.54 17.27
CA THR A 111 -0.48 -1.94 17.67
C THR A 111 -0.66 -2.81 16.44
N ILE A 112 0.18 -3.83 16.28
CA ILE A 112 0.20 -4.76 15.15
C ILE A 112 -0.35 -6.11 15.61
N LEU A 113 -1.52 -6.50 15.09
CA LEU A 113 -2.13 -7.79 15.41
C LEU A 113 -1.32 -8.96 14.80
N PRO A 114 -1.49 -10.19 15.32
CA PRO A 114 -0.70 -11.34 14.90
C PRO A 114 -1.04 -11.79 13.48
N GLY A 115 -0.01 -12.14 12.70
CA GLY A 115 -0.20 -12.76 11.38
C GLY A 115 -0.52 -11.76 10.27
N VAL A 116 -0.14 -10.49 10.44
CA VAL A 116 -0.36 -9.44 9.43
C VAL A 116 0.94 -9.17 8.66
N HIS A 117 0.79 -8.81 7.39
CA HIS A 117 1.89 -8.35 6.54
C HIS A 117 1.79 -6.84 6.37
N ILE A 118 2.87 -6.11 6.64
CA ILE A 118 2.96 -4.68 6.34
C ILE A 118 3.80 -4.54 5.08
N GLY A 119 3.13 -4.18 3.97
CA GLY A 119 3.72 -4.16 2.65
C GLY A 119 4.85 -3.15 2.48
N ARG A 120 5.68 -3.37 1.45
CA ARG A 120 6.81 -2.51 1.09
C ARG A 120 6.43 -1.04 1.08
N GLY A 121 7.22 -0.20 1.74
CA GLY A 121 7.02 1.25 1.76
C GLY A 121 5.70 1.72 2.40
N ALA A 122 4.91 0.82 3.01
CA ALA A 122 3.67 1.20 3.67
C ALA A 122 3.94 2.09 4.89
N LEU A 123 2.99 2.98 5.18
CA LEU A 123 3.05 3.90 6.31
C LEU A 123 1.90 3.62 7.28
N VAL A 124 2.22 3.06 8.44
CA VAL A 124 1.26 2.91 9.54
C VAL A 124 1.31 4.18 10.39
N GLY A 125 0.19 4.87 10.51
CA GLY A 125 0.06 6.07 11.33
C GLY A 125 0.28 5.81 12.82
N ALA A 126 0.71 6.84 13.55
CA ALA A 126 0.90 6.75 14.99
C ALA A 126 -0.41 6.33 15.70
N GLY A 127 -0.29 5.42 16.67
CA GLY A 127 -1.43 4.90 17.44
C GLY A 127 -2.42 4.02 16.66
N ALA A 128 -2.14 3.67 15.40
CA ALA A 128 -3.04 2.83 14.62
C ALA A 128 -3.12 1.40 15.17
N VAL A 129 -4.30 0.76 15.07
CA VAL A 129 -4.49 -0.65 15.43
C VAL A 129 -4.66 -1.48 14.17
N VAL A 130 -3.57 -2.08 13.71
CA VAL A 130 -3.52 -2.81 12.44
C VAL A 130 -4.09 -4.20 12.63
N THR A 131 -5.28 -4.42 12.06
CA THR A 131 -6.06 -5.66 12.21
C THR A 131 -6.01 -6.58 10.99
N LYS A 132 -5.45 -6.11 9.88
CA LYS A 132 -5.34 -6.80 8.60
C LYS A 132 -4.03 -6.38 7.92
N SER A 133 -3.54 -7.19 6.99
CA SER A 133 -2.38 -6.84 6.19
C SER A 133 -2.57 -5.50 5.47
N VAL A 134 -1.48 -4.74 5.36
CA VAL A 134 -1.42 -3.42 4.75
C VAL A 134 -0.75 -3.55 3.39
N PRO A 135 -1.38 -3.12 2.29
CA PRO A 135 -0.79 -3.19 0.96
C PRO A 135 0.49 -2.36 0.83
N PRO A 136 1.36 -2.67 -0.16
CA PRO A 136 2.52 -1.85 -0.47
C PRO A 136 2.15 -0.38 -0.67
N TYR A 137 2.96 0.52 -0.11
CA TYR A 137 2.81 1.97 -0.15
C TYR A 137 1.50 2.51 0.45
N ALA A 138 0.62 1.68 1.01
CA ALA A 138 -0.61 2.16 1.64
C ALA A 138 -0.31 2.93 2.92
N VAL A 139 -1.04 4.03 3.13
CA VAL A 139 -1.06 4.78 4.38
C VAL A 139 -2.28 4.32 5.18
N VAL A 140 -2.07 3.77 6.38
CA VAL A 140 -3.17 3.33 7.25
C VAL A 140 -3.22 4.09 8.57
N THR A 141 -4.40 4.49 9.02
CA THR A 141 -4.58 5.19 10.30
C THR A 141 -5.83 4.73 11.05
N GLY A 142 -5.91 5.02 12.35
CA GLY A 142 -7.10 4.79 13.18
C GLY A 142 -7.15 3.45 13.91
N CYS A 143 -8.23 3.24 14.67
CA CYS A 143 -8.49 2.03 15.44
C CYS A 143 -9.95 1.58 15.21
N PRO A 144 -10.19 0.49 14.47
CA PRO A 144 -9.20 -0.30 13.71
C PRO A 144 -8.62 0.48 12.52
N ALA A 145 -7.40 0.15 12.10
CA ALA A 145 -6.69 0.84 11.02
C ALA A 145 -7.42 0.70 9.67
N ARG A 146 -7.43 1.77 8.87
CA ARG A 146 -8.02 1.85 7.53
C ARG A 146 -7.06 2.54 6.58
N ILE A 147 -7.05 2.13 5.31
CA ILE A 147 -6.30 2.83 4.27
C ILE A 147 -6.90 4.22 4.08
N THR A 148 -6.09 5.24 4.32
CA THR A 148 -6.47 6.64 4.14
C THR A 148 -5.81 7.25 2.91
N GLY A 149 -4.71 6.69 2.42
CA GLY A 149 -3.93 7.23 1.31
C GLY A 149 -2.92 6.22 0.79
N TYR A 150 -2.10 6.64 -0.17
CA TYR A 150 -0.88 5.95 -0.60
C TYR A 150 0.30 6.91 -0.58
N VAL A 151 1.47 6.43 -0.15
CA VAL A 151 2.72 7.19 -0.13
C VAL A 151 3.04 7.64 -1.55
N ASP A 152 3.48 8.90 -1.69
CA ASP A 152 3.74 9.60 -2.97
C ASP A 152 2.59 9.60 -3.98
N ALA A 153 1.37 9.19 -3.61
CA ALA A 153 0.19 9.26 -4.47
C ALA A 153 -0.56 10.61 -4.36
N GLY A 154 0.02 11.57 -3.63
CA GLY A 154 -0.53 12.91 -3.39
C GLY A 154 -1.64 12.93 -2.34
N GLU A 155 -1.29 13.10 -1.05
CA GLU A 155 -2.27 13.39 0.01
C GLU A 155 -1.84 14.46 1.03
N GLN A 156 -0.92 15.35 0.66
CA GLN A 156 -0.83 16.67 1.30
C GLN A 156 -0.70 17.74 0.22
N PRO A 157 -1.70 18.62 0.03
CA PRO A 157 -1.64 19.62 -1.02
C PRO A 157 -0.57 20.65 -0.65
N ARG A 158 0.57 20.63 -1.33
CA ARG A 158 1.07 21.90 -1.84
C ARG A 158 0.09 22.30 -2.94
N GLU A 159 -0.28 23.57 -3.06
CA GLU A 159 -1.19 24.04 -4.13
C GLU A 159 -0.72 23.64 -5.54
N GLU A 160 0.57 23.33 -5.67
CA GLU A 160 1.29 22.93 -6.87
C GLU A 160 1.09 21.44 -7.26
N ASP A 161 0.62 20.57 -6.36
CA ASP A 161 0.53 19.10 -6.57
C ASP A 161 -0.91 18.62 -6.88
N ARG A 162 -1.87 19.52 -7.12
CA ARG A 162 -3.24 19.13 -7.48
C ARG A 162 -3.24 18.57 -8.90
N VAL A 163 -3.81 17.37 -9.07
CA VAL A 163 -4.09 16.79 -10.39
C VAL A 163 -4.83 17.83 -11.22
N GLU A 164 -4.24 18.22 -12.35
CA GLU A 164 -4.89 19.15 -13.28
C GLU A 164 -6.14 18.47 -13.84
N MET A 165 -7.31 19.06 -13.55
CA MET A 165 -8.58 18.49 -13.97
C MET A 165 -8.84 18.86 -15.44
N PRO A 166 -9.24 17.90 -16.28
CA PRO A 166 -9.61 18.20 -17.67
C PRO A 166 -10.73 19.24 -17.71
N SER A 167 -10.65 20.14 -18.68
CA SER A 167 -11.62 21.21 -18.91
C SER A 167 -12.48 20.93 -20.15
N GLU A 168 -13.47 21.77 -20.43
CA GLU A 168 -14.24 21.64 -21.66
C GLU A 168 -13.40 21.82 -22.94
N ARG A 169 -12.28 22.55 -22.85
CA ARG A 169 -11.35 22.83 -23.94
C ARG A 169 -10.30 21.72 -24.08
N ASP A 170 -9.71 21.34 -22.96
CA ASP A 170 -8.69 20.29 -22.87
C ASP A 170 -9.29 19.10 -22.13
N ARG A 171 -9.99 18.26 -22.89
CA ARG A 171 -10.78 17.14 -22.35
C ARG A 171 -9.95 15.96 -21.90
N VAL A 172 -8.66 15.91 -22.25
CA VAL A 172 -7.76 14.82 -21.90
C VAL A 172 -6.49 15.41 -21.30
N VAL A 173 -6.17 14.99 -20.08
CA VAL A 173 -4.97 15.41 -19.35
C VAL A 173 -4.13 14.16 -19.07
N ALA A 174 -2.84 14.22 -19.42
CA ALA A 174 -1.89 13.18 -19.04
C ALA A 174 -1.51 13.34 -17.56
N LEU A 175 -1.46 12.22 -16.83
CA LEU A 175 -1.09 12.21 -15.42
C LEU A 175 0.38 11.87 -15.25
N ASP A 176 0.94 12.13 -14.06
CA ASP A 176 2.31 11.76 -13.68
C ASP A 176 2.46 10.25 -13.40
N VAL A 177 1.82 9.42 -14.21
CA VAL A 177 1.93 7.96 -14.24
C VAL A 177 1.89 7.54 -15.70
N LYS A 178 2.87 6.75 -16.13
CA LYS A 178 3.14 6.47 -17.55
C LYS A 178 1.90 5.99 -18.31
N GLY A 179 1.44 6.84 -19.23
CA GLY A 179 0.34 6.52 -20.15
C GLY A 179 -1.06 6.58 -19.53
N VAL A 180 -1.17 6.92 -18.24
CA VAL A 180 -2.44 7.16 -17.57
C VAL A 180 -2.94 8.56 -17.96
N THR A 181 -4.22 8.65 -18.31
CA THR A 181 -4.85 9.91 -18.72
C THR A 181 -6.20 10.07 -18.04
N LEU A 182 -6.54 11.30 -17.65
CA LEU A 182 -7.83 11.70 -17.11
C LEU A 182 -8.65 12.40 -18.20
N HIS A 183 -9.92 12.02 -18.31
CA HIS A 183 -10.81 12.42 -19.40
C HIS A 183 -12.06 13.09 -18.86
N ARG A 184 -12.44 14.22 -19.46
CA ARG A 184 -13.76 14.83 -19.30
C ARG A 184 -14.60 14.58 -20.55
N LEU A 185 -15.57 13.70 -20.40
CA LEU A 185 -16.55 13.36 -21.42
C LEU A 185 -17.51 14.54 -21.65
N LYS A 186 -18.15 14.58 -22.81
CA LYS A 186 -19.08 15.64 -23.13
C LYS A 186 -20.34 15.51 -22.28
N GLN A 187 -20.65 16.53 -21.50
CA GLN A 187 -21.91 16.65 -20.77
C GLN A 187 -22.82 17.71 -21.39
N VAL A 188 -24.12 17.42 -21.44
CA VAL A 188 -25.17 18.35 -21.85
C VAL A 188 -26.27 18.31 -20.79
N SER A 189 -26.63 19.49 -20.29
CA SER A 189 -27.68 19.67 -19.28
C SER A 189 -28.81 20.52 -19.85
N ASP A 190 -30.04 20.03 -19.80
CA ASP A 190 -31.24 20.78 -20.15
C ASP A 190 -32.40 20.49 -19.19
N ILE A 191 -33.57 21.08 -19.43
CA ILE A 191 -34.76 20.92 -18.56
C ILE A 191 -35.25 19.46 -18.42
N ARG A 192 -34.81 18.55 -19.29
CA ARG A 192 -35.15 17.13 -19.28
C ARG A 192 -34.15 16.30 -18.45
N GLY A 193 -33.04 16.90 -18.03
CA GLY A 193 -31.99 16.27 -17.24
C GLY A 193 -30.61 16.40 -17.87
N ASP A 194 -29.71 15.54 -17.40
CA ASP A 194 -28.29 15.52 -17.78
C ASP A 194 -27.96 14.30 -18.65
N LEU A 195 -27.10 14.52 -19.65
CA LEU A 195 -26.58 13.47 -20.53
C LEU A 195 -25.07 13.64 -20.67
N SER A 196 -24.32 12.58 -20.34
CA SER A 196 -22.89 12.46 -20.66
C SER A 196 -22.71 11.48 -21.82
N VAL A 197 -21.76 11.76 -22.71
CA VAL A 197 -21.43 10.91 -23.86
C VAL A 197 -19.92 10.82 -24.06
N GLY A 198 -19.44 9.60 -24.31
CA GLY A 198 -18.09 9.31 -24.76
C GLY A 198 -18.13 8.32 -25.92
N GLU A 199 -17.31 8.57 -26.95
CA GLU A 199 -17.20 7.73 -28.14
C GLU A 199 -15.94 6.87 -28.10
N PHE A 200 -16.05 5.61 -28.53
CA PHE A 200 -14.90 4.74 -28.77
C PHE A 200 -14.51 4.78 -30.26
N PRO A 201 -13.21 4.81 -30.63
CA PRO A 201 -12.04 4.99 -29.77
C PRO A 201 -11.62 6.49 -29.64
N VAL A 202 -12.55 7.43 -29.68
CA VAL A 202 -12.26 8.87 -29.78
C VAL A 202 -11.97 9.48 -28.40
N ASP A 203 -12.96 9.48 -27.51
CA ASP A 203 -12.78 9.95 -26.14
C ASP A 203 -12.13 8.85 -25.30
N ILE A 204 -12.53 7.59 -25.50
CA ILE A 204 -11.94 6.45 -24.78
C ILE A 204 -10.99 5.72 -25.73
N PRO A 205 -9.68 5.57 -25.43
CA PRO A 205 -8.64 5.26 -26.41
C PRO A 205 -8.55 3.77 -26.84
N PHE A 206 -9.67 3.03 -26.77
CA PHE A 206 -9.79 1.66 -27.25
C PHE A 206 -11.27 1.27 -27.44
N VAL A 207 -11.55 0.25 -28.25
CA VAL A 207 -12.89 -0.34 -28.35
C VAL A 207 -13.00 -1.47 -27.31
N PRO A 208 -13.99 -1.45 -26.39
CA PRO A 208 -14.09 -2.45 -25.35
C PRO A 208 -14.63 -3.78 -25.89
N SER A 209 -14.10 -4.87 -25.37
CA SER A 209 -14.69 -6.21 -25.53
C SER A 209 -15.58 -6.59 -24.35
N ARG A 210 -15.46 -5.87 -23.22
CA ARG A 210 -16.18 -6.16 -21.98
C ARG A 210 -16.44 -4.89 -21.19
N TYR A 211 -17.56 -4.87 -20.47
CA TYR A 211 -17.79 -3.95 -19.37
C TYR A 211 -18.15 -4.72 -18.10
N PHE A 212 -17.95 -4.11 -16.94
CA PHE A 212 -18.45 -4.61 -15.67
C PHE A 212 -18.71 -3.46 -14.69
N LEU A 213 -19.51 -3.73 -13.66
CA LEU A 213 -19.89 -2.77 -12.63
C LEU A 213 -19.38 -3.24 -11.26
N VAL A 214 -18.87 -2.31 -10.47
CA VAL A 214 -18.54 -2.52 -9.06
C VAL A 214 -19.42 -1.57 -8.22
N TYR A 215 -20.24 -2.14 -7.35
CA TYR A 215 -21.21 -1.42 -6.53
C TYR A 215 -21.40 -2.10 -5.17
N ASN A 216 -22.05 -1.41 -4.22
CA ASN A 216 -22.25 -1.87 -2.83
C ASN A 216 -20.94 -2.30 -2.15
N VAL A 217 -19.86 -1.54 -2.41
CA VAL A 217 -18.57 -1.75 -1.75
C VAL A 217 -18.64 -1.13 -0.36
N PRO A 218 -18.47 -1.89 0.73
CA PRO A 218 -18.33 -1.28 2.04
C PRO A 218 -17.19 -0.27 2.01
N SER A 219 -17.40 0.96 2.50
CA SER A 219 -16.43 2.06 2.41
C SER A 219 -15.04 1.73 2.96
N GLU A 220 -14.96 0.72 3.84
CA GLU A 220 -13.72 0.21 4.43
C GLU A 220 -12.94 -0.78 3.54
N LYS A 221 -13.51 -1.24 2.42
CA LYS A 221 -12.89 -2.25 1.56
C LYS A 221 -12.20 -1.61 0.35
N THR A 222 -10.93 -1.97 0.19
CA THR A 222 -10.17 -1.80 -1.04
C THR A 222 -10.64 -2.79 -2.11
N ARG A 223 -10.65 -2.34 -3.36
CA ARG A 223 -10.84 -3.14 -4.57
C ARG A 223 -9.66 -2.89 -5.52
N GLY A 224 -9.50 -3.76 -6.51
CA GLY A 224 -8.34 -3.68 -7.41
C GLY A 224 -7.17 -4.48 -6.86
N GLU A 225 -6.05 -3.80 -6.62
CA GLU A 225 -4.78 -4.37 -6.13
C GLU A 225 -4.18 -5.37 -7.13
N HIS A 226 -4.14 -4.97 -8.40
CA HIS A 226 -3.51 -5.73 -9.47
C HIS A 226 -3.13 -4.83 -10.64
N ALA A 227 -2.26 -5.34 -11.51
CA ALA A 227 -2.03 -4.84 -12.85
C ALA A 227 -2.48 -5.87 -13.90
N HIS A 228 -2.56 -5.41 -15.15
CA HIS A 228 -2.88 -6.25 -16.31
C HIS A 228 -1.69 -6.33 -17.27
N HIS A 229 -1.37 -7.52 -17.80
CA HIS A 229 -0.30 -7.65 -18.81
C HIS A 229 -0.70 -7.00 -20.15
N LYS A 230 -1.97 -7.13 -20.55
CA LYS A 230 -2.48 -6.68 -21.86
C LYS A 230 -3.76 -5.85 -21.78
N CYS A 231 -4.66 -6.15 -20.84
CA CYS A 231 -5.95 -5.48 -20.78
C CYS A 231 -5.77 -3.98 -20.48
N ARG A 232 -6.41 -3.15 -21.31
CA ARG A 232 -6.62 -1.72 -21.08
C ARG A 232 -7.92 -1.53 -20.31
N GLN A 233 -7.96 -0.54 -19.44
CA GLN A 233 -9.15 -0.23 -18.66
C GLN A 233 -9.51 1.25 -18.74
N PHE A 234 -10.81 1.55 -18.72
CA PHE A 234 -11.33 2.90 -18.57
C PHE A 234 -12.40 2.90 -17.49
N LEU A 235 -12.23 3.71 -16.45
CA LEU A 235 -13.02 3.70 -15.22
C LEU A 235 -13.83 4.99 -15.14
N ILE A 236 -15.13 4.88 -14.85
CA ILE A 236 -16.06 6.00 -14.65
C ILE A 236 -16.90 5.71 -13.41
N CYS A 237 -16.94 6.61 -12.43
CA CYS A 237 -17.87 6.49 -11.31
C CYS A 237 -19.22 7.10 -11.74
N VAL A 238 -20.14 6.27 -12.22
CA VAL A 238 -21.41 6.74 -12.82
C VAL A 238 -22.43 7.22 -11.79
N LYS A 239 -22.19 6.92 -10.51
CA LYS A 239 -22.97 7.42 -9.36
C LYS A 239 -22.08 7.40 -8.12
N GLY A 240 -22.29 8.34 -7.21
CA GLY A 240 -21.52 8.44 -5.98
C GLY A 240 -20.09 8.85 -6.25
N SER A 241 -19.14 8.35 -5.46
CA SER A 241 -17.72 8.61 -5.68
C SER A 241 -16.82 7.45 -5.25
N CYS A 242 -15.63 7.39 -5.85
CA CYS A 242 -14.53 6.54 -5.37
C CYS A 242 -13.17 7.13 -5.77
N SER A 243 -12.14 6.84 -4.99
CA SER A 243 -10.75 7.14 -5.35
C SER A 243 -10.15 6.00 -6.16
N VAL A 244 -9.41 6.34 -7.21
CA VAL A 244 -8.59 5.41 -8.01
C VAL A 244 -7.14 5.81 -7.86
N VAL A 245 -6.30 4.86 -7.42
CA VAL A 245 -4.85 4.99 -7.43
C VAL A 245 -4.31 4.24 -8.64
N ALA A 246 -3.53 4.94 -9.46
CA ALA A 246 -2.78 4.37 -10.57
C ALA A 246 -1.28 4.42 -10.25
N ASP A 247 -0.56 3.35 -10.57
CA ASP A 247 0.85 3.15 -10.24
C ASP A 247 1.57 2.43 -11.40
N ASP A 248 2.69 2.97 -11.87
CA ASP A 248 3.52 2.39 -12.95
C ASP A 248 4.81 1.71 -12.45
N GLY A 249 4.92 1.52 -11.13
CA GLY A 249 6.07 1.00 -10.40
C GLY A 249 7.09 2.06 -10.00
N ARG A 250 6.92 3.31 -10.44
CA ARG A 250 7.82 4.44 -10.14
C ARG A 250 7.08 5.63 -9.56
N SER A 251 6.02 6.04 -10.24
CA SER A 251 5.16 7.15 -9.86
C SER A 251 3.77 6.63 -9.52
N ARG A 252 3.08 7.36 -8.62
CA ARG A 252 1.73 7.06 -8.17
C ARG A 252 0.87 8.30 -8.21
N ILE A 253 -0.41 8.13 -8.53
CA ILE A 253 -1.37 9.23 -8.47
C ILE A 253 -2.73 8.74 -7.98
N GLU A 254 -3.34 9.47 -7.06
CA GLU A 254 -4.73 9.29 -6.66
C GLU A 254 -5.65 10.27 -7.40
N VAL A 255 -6.73 9.75 -7.99
CA VAL A 255 -7.77 10.53 -8.67
C VAL A 255 -9.12 10.22 -8.04
N LEU A 256 -9.84 11.27 -7.64
CA LEU A 256 -11.23 11.16 -7.24
C LEU A 256 -12.13 11.11 -8.49
N LEU A 257 -12.94 10.05 -8.60
CA LEU A 257 -14.02 9.97 -9.58
C LEU A 257 -15.35 10.19 -8.86
N ASP A 258 -15.95 11.37 -9.04
CA ASP A 258 -17.18 11.79 -8.38
C ASP A 258 -18.26 12.33 -9.34
N SER A 259 -18.03 12.20 -10.65
CA SER A 259 -18.98 12.62 -11.68
C SER A 259 -19.03 11.64 -12.87
N PRO A 260 -20.20 11.47 -13.51
CA PRO A 260 -20.37 10.52 -14.63
C PRO A 260 -19.76 11.00 -15.96
N ASP A 261 -19.27 12.23 -16.01
CA ASP A 261 -18.51 12.80 -17.13
C ASP A 261 -16.99 12.71 -16.91
N LEU A 262 -16.51 12.24 -15.76
CA LEU A 262 -15.09 12.07 -15.48
C LEU A 262 -14.69 10.60 -15.58
N GLY A 263 -13.62 10.31 -16.33
CA GLY A 263 -13.10 8.96 -16.45
C GLY A 263 -11.59 8.89 -16.53
N ILE A 264 -11.01 7.82 -15.97
CA ILE A 264 -9.56 7.58 -15.99
C ILE A 264 -9.23 6.37 -16.87
N TYR A 265 -8.25 6.54 -17.76
CA TYR A 265 -7.70 5.48 -18.58
C TYR A 265 -6.47 4.87 -17.90
N LEU A 266 -6.48 3.55 -17.71
CA LEU A 266 -5.32 2.78 -17.27
C LEU A 266 -4.82 1.92 -18.45
N PRO A 267 -3.62 2.17 -18.98
CA PRO A 267 -2.99 1.29 -19.95
C PRO A 267 -2.59 -0.05 -19.30
N PRO A 268 -2.14 -1.04 -20.08
CA PRO A 268 -1.57 -2.27 -19.52
C PRO A 268 -0.32 -1.93 -18.73
N LEU A 269 0.01 -2.78 -17.76
CA LEU A 269 1.11 -2.60 -16.81
C LEU A 269 0.96 -1.33 -15.95
N THR A 270 -0.28 -0.97 -15.63
CA THR A 270 -0.60 -0.04 -14.53
C THR A 270 -1.25 -0.82 -13.39
N TRP A 271 -0.68 -0.72 -12.20
CA TRP A 271 -1.27 -1.24 -10.98
C TRP A 271 -2.40 -0.33 -10.53
N GLY A 272 -3.61 -0.88 -10.42
CA GLY A 272 -4.83 -0.14 -10.12
C GLY A 272 -5.43 -0.54 -8.77
N THR A 273 -5.69 0.45 -7.93
CA THR A 273 -6.42 0.29 -6.67
C THR A 273 -7.62 1.22 -6.66
N GLN A 274 -8.80 0.74 -6.26
CA GLN A 274 -9.99 1.55 -6.08
C GLN A 274 -10.51 1.44 -4.64
N TYR A 275 -10.75 2.57 -3.99
CA TYR A 275 -11.14 2.62 -2.58
C TYR A 275 -11.92 3.89 -2.25
N LYS A 276 -12.23 4.12 -0.96
CA LYS A 276 -13.06 5.26 -0.51
C LYS A 276 -14.39 5.38 -1.27
N TYR A 277 -15.04 4.24 -1.52
CA TYR A 277 -16.36 4.23 -2.16
C TYR A 277 -17.41 4.92 -1.27
N SER A 278 -18.17 5.85 -1.84
CA SER A 278 -19.41 6.32 -1.21
C SER A 278 -20.43 5.19 -1.12
N SER A 279 -21.41 5.33 -0.23
CA SER A 279 -22.42 4.28 0.01
C SER A 279 -23.30 3.97 -1.21
N ASP A 280 -23.43 4.92 -2.13
CA ASP A 280 -24.20 4.82 -3.37
C ASP A 280 -23.33 4.66 -4.63
N ALA A 281 -22.03 4.44 -4.45
CA ALA A 281 -21.06 4.40 -5.53
C ALA A 281 -21.31 3.24 -6.52
N VAL A 282 -21.21 3.57 -7.81
CA VAL A 282 -21.24 2.61 -8.92
C VAL A 282 -20.10 2.93 -9.87
N LEU A 283 -19.08 2.07 -9.88
CA LEU A 283 -17.94 2.18 -10.79
C LEU A 283 -18.19 1.32 -12.04
N LEU A 284 -18.28 1.96 -13.19
CA LEU A 284 -18.30 1.34 -14.51
C LEU A 284 -16.88 1.21 -15.04
N VAL A 285 -16.54 0.00 -15.51
CA VAL A 285 -15.24 -0.27 -16.12
C VAL A 285 -15.43 -0.83 -17.52
N PHE A 286 -14.85 -0.16 -18.51
CA PHE A 286 -14.64 -0.72 -19.85
C PHE A 286 -13.28 -1.42 -19.91
N ALA A 287 -13.23 -2.57 -20.56
CA ALA A 287 -12.03 -3.39 -20.72
C ALA A 287 -11.82 -3.76 -22.19
N SER A 288 -10.60 -3.62 -22.71
CA SER A 288 -10.29 -3.94 -24.11
C SER A 288 -10.44 -5.42 -24.42
N ASP A 289 -10.26 -6.29 -23.42
CA ASP A 289 -10.20 -7.74 -23.58
C ASP A 289 -11.31 -8.46 -22.80
N SER A 290 -11.63 -9.68 -23.26
CA SER A 290 -12.46 -10.62 -22.49
C SER A 290 -11.78 -10.98 -21.16
N TYR A 291 -12.53 -11.54 -20.22
CA TYR A 291 -11.95 -11.97 -18.95
C TYR A 291 -10.91 -13.08 -19.17
N ASP A 292 -9.68 -12.83 -18.71
CA ASP A 292 -8.61 -13.82 -18.64
C ASP A 292 -7.93 -13.73 -17.27
N ALA A 293 -7.96 -14.81 -16.50
CA ALA A 293 -7.35 -14.87 -15.19
C ALA A 293 -5.81 -14.80 -15.22
N GLN A 294 -5.20 -15.20 -16.35
CA GLN A 294 -3.75 -15.20 -16.55
C GLN A 294 -3.20 -13.81 -16.88
N ASP A 295 -4.05 -12.86 -17.27
CA ASP A 295 -3.65 -11.49 -17.56
C ASP A 295 -3.36 -10.67 -16.30
N TYR A 296 -3.73 -11.18 -15.11
CA TYR A 296 -3.62 -10.47 -13.84
C TYR A 296 -2.25 -10.68 -13.17
N ILE A 297 -1.61 -9.57 -12.81
CA ILE A 297 -0.48 -9.52 -11.88
C ILE A 297 -1.03 -9.10 -10.52
N ARG A 298 -1.09 -10.01 -9.55
CA ARG A 298 -1.67 -9.78 -8.21
C ARG A 298 -0.65 -9.61 -7.10
N ASP A 299 0.62 -9.79 -7.42
CA ASP A 299 1.73 -9.62 -6.51
C ASP A 299 2.51 -8.37 -6.94
N TYR A 300 2.70 -7.44 -6.02
CA TYR A 300 3.28 -6.14 -6.34
C TYR A 300 4.78 -6.25 -6.67
N GLU A 301 5.51 -7.17 -6.04
CA GLU A 301 6.91 -7.43 -6.38
C GLU A 301 7.06 -7.95 -7.81
N SER A 302 6.21 -8.91 -8.19
CA SER A 302 6.15 -9.43 -9.56
C SER A 302 5.80 -8.33 -10.56
N PHE A 303 4.92 -7.39 -10.18
CA PHE A 303 4.62 -6.20 -10.97
C PHE A 303 5.85 -5.31 -11.14
N LEU A 304 6.54 -4.95 -10.05
CA LEU A 304 7.78 -4.16 -10.10
C LEU A 304 8.84 -4.80 -11.01
N GLN A 305 9.03 -6.12 -10.91
CA GLN A 305 9.97 -6.85 -11.77
C GLN A 305 9.57 -6.81 -13.25
N THR A 306 8.27 -6.75 -13.53
CA THR A 306 7.74 -6.69 -14.91
C THR A 306 7.91 -5.30 -15.52
N VAL A 307 7.78 -4.23 -14.73
CA VAL A 307 7.85 -2.84 -15.21
C VAL A 307 9.23 -2.20 -15.07
N SER A 308 10.11 -2.76 -14.24
CA SER A 308 11.50 -2.33 -14.13
C SER A 308 12.27 -2.59 -15.43
N PRO A 309 13.08 -1.63 -15.92
CA PRO A 309 13.90 -1.85 -17.10
C PRO A 309 14.93 -2.95 -16.84
N LYS A 310 15.15 -3.79 -17.84
CA LYS A 310 16.09 -4.94 -17.78
C LYS A 310 17.57 -4.55 -17.54
N ASP A 311 17.89 -3.26 -17.51
CA ASP A 311 19.27 -2.75 -17.47
C ASP A 311 19.78 -2.41 -16.04
N GLU A 312 19.00 -2.69 -14.98
CA GLU A 312 19.45 -2.54 -13.58
C GLU A 312 19.84 -3.88 -12.91
N ILE A 313 19.82 -4.98 -13.67
CA ILE A 313 20.31 -6.30 -13.23
C ILE A 313 21.56 -6.66 -14.05
N SER A 314 22.63 -5.88 -13.87
CA SER A 314 23.99 -6.25 -14.30
C SER A 314 25.03 -5.74 -13.31
#